data_AF-A0A9D8PM67-F1
#
_entry.id   AF-A0A9D8PM67-F1
#
_cell.length_a   1.000
_cell.length_b   1.000
_cell.length_c   1.000
_cell.angle_alpha   90.00
_cell.angle_beta   90.00
_cell.angle_gamma   90.00
#
_symmetry.space_group_name_H-M   'P 1'
#
loop_
_entity.id
_entity.type
_entity.pdbx_description
1 polymer ?
#
loop_
_entity_poly.entity_id
_entity_poly.type
_entity_poly.pdbx_seq_one_letter_code
_entity_poly.pdbx_strand_id
1 'polypeptide(L)' 'MSHPFWLARPRSDGGSDFVKFLPGLDGVEIREGSHLPPQMPLLKRRWRLAPAEAEACRQRLLQEAGFRRSDPLF' A
#
# COMPACT_ATOMS: atom_id res chain seq x y z
N MET A 1 7.38 0.00 -11.94
CA MET A 1 7.82 0.64 -10.67
C MET A 1 9.24 0.19 -10.37
N SER A 2 10.17 1.09 -10.04
CA SER A 2 11.59 0.77 -9.80
C SER A 2 11.98 0.73 -8.32
N HIS A 3 11.18 1.33 -7.44
CA HIS A 3 11.43 1.42 -6.00
C HIS A 3 10.16 1.09 -5.21
N PRO A 4 10.29 0.69 -3.92
CA PRO A 4 9.16 0.56 -3.03
C PRO A 4 8.28 1.80 -3.04
N PHE A 5 6.97 1.61 -3.08
CA PHE A 5 6.00 2.70 -3.13
C PHE A 5 4.92 2.50 -2.08
N TRP A 6 4.61 3.55 -1.34
CA TRP A 6 3.68 3.51 -0.23
C TRP A 6 2.50 4.41 -0.45
N LEU A 7 1.34 3.89 -0.09
CA LEU A 7 0.07 4.56 -0.05
C LEU A 7 -0.49 4.44 1.36
N ALA A 8 -1.08 5.51 1.87
CA ALA A 8 -1.85 5.50 3.10
C ALA A 8 -3.17 6.24 2.93
N ARG A 9 -4.17 5.82 3.69
CA ARG A 9 -5.48 6.46 3.80
C ARG A 9 -5.86 6.58 5.27
N PRO A 10 -6.07 7.80 5.80
CA PRO A 10 -6.49 7.97 7.18
C PRO A 10 -7.89 7.38 7.41
N ARG A 11 -8.13 6.91 8.64
CA ARG A 11 -9.41 6.40 9.12
C ARG A 11 -9.95 7.29 10.23
N SER A 12 -11.26 7.23 10.46
CA SER A 12 -11.94 8.07 11.47
C SER A 12 -11.58 7.74 12.91
N ASP A 13 -11.00 6.56 13.16
CA ASP A 13 -10.53 6.10 14.48
C ASP A 13 -9.11 6.60 14.82
N GLY A 14 -8.54 7.49 14.01
CA GLY A 14 -7.16 7.97 14.16
C GLY A 14 -6.11 7.01 13.57
N GLY A 15 -6.53 5.86 13.04
CA GLY A 15 -5.66 4.93 12.33
C GLY A 15 -5.50 5.28 10.85
N SER A 16 -4.83 4.40 10.12
CA SER A 16 -4.68 4.47 8.67
C SER A 16 -4.67 3.07 8.06
N ASP A 17 -5.28 2.92 6.88
CA ASP A 17 -4.98 1.79 6.01
C ASP A 17 -3.75 2.13 5.17
N PHE A 18 -2.94 1.14 4.82
CA PHE A 18 -1.79 1.32 3.96
C PHE A 18 -1.67 0.23 2.90
N VAL A 19 -1.08 0.60 1.77
CA VAL A 19 -0.69 -0.32 0.70
C VAL A 19 0.77 -0.08 0.34
N LYS A 20 1.58 -1.13 0.39
CA LYS A 20 2.99 -1.10 0.01
C LYS A 20 3.19 -1.93 -1.25
N PHE A 21 3.78 -1.32 -2.26
CA PHE A 21 4.21 -1.95 -3.50
C PHE A 21 5.71 -2.20 -3.40
N LEU A 22 6.13 -3.45 -3.57
CA LEU A 22 7.51 -3.91 -3.51
C LEU A 22 7.88 -4.50 -4.88
N PRO A 23 8.65 -3.79 -5.70
CA PRO A 23 9.18 -4.35 -6.94
C PRO A 23 10.10 -5.56 -6.64
N GLY A 24 9.95 -6.63 -7.40
CA GLY A 24 10.79 -7.82 -7.35
C GLY A 24 11.03 -8.41 -8.75
N LEU A 25 11.83 -9.47 -8.82
CA LEU A 25 12.17 -10.12 -10.09
C LEU A 25 10.94 -10.70 -10.80
N ASP A 26 10.04 -11.34 -10.05
CA ASP A 26 8.85 -12.02 -10.61
C ASP A 26 7.57 -11.17 -10.49
N GLY A 27 7.69 -9.84 -10.55
CA GLY A 27 6.58 -8.90 -10.48
C GLY A 27 6.58 -8.02 -9.23
N VAL A 28 5.42 -7.45 -8.89
CA VAL A 28 5.29 -6.50 -7.77
C VAL A 28 4.49 -7.15 -6.66
N GLU A 29 5.13 -7.28 -5.50
CA GLU A 29 4.47 -7.72 -4.30
C GLU A 29 3.70 -6.56 -3.67
N ILE A 30 2.42 -6.76 -3.42
CA ILE A 30 1.55 -5.79 -2.78
C ILE A 30 1.21 -6.29 -1.39
N ARG A 31 1.38 -5.41 -0.41
CA ARG A 31 1.06 -5.63 1.01
C ARG A 31 0.05 -4.60 1.47
N GLU A 32 -1.12 -5.04 1.88
CA GLU A 32 -2.14 -4.19 2.49
C GLU A 32 -2.18 -4.42 3.99
N GLY A 33 -2.38 -3.34 4.73
CA GLY A 33 -2.51 -3.41 6.18
C GLY A 33 -3.20 -2.20 6.77
N SER A 34 -3.22 -2.16 8.09
CA SER A 34 -3.65 -0.99 8.85
C SER A 34 -2.73 -0.73 10.02
N HIS A 35 -2.65 0.54 10.41
CA HIS A 35 -1.88 0.99 11.55
C HIS A 35 -2.77 1.91 12.40
N LEU A 36 -2.90 1.60 13.68
CA LEU A 36 -3.53 2.47 14.67
C LEU A 36 -2.49 2.74 15.76
N PRO A 37 -1.83 3.90 15.75
CA PRO A 37 -0.86 4.25 16.78
C PRO A 37 -1.45 4.12 18.20
N PRO A 38 -0.69 3.64 19.19
CA PRO A 38 0.75 3.31 19.14
C PRO A 38 1.05 1.84 18.76
N GLN A 39 0.09 1.10 18.22
CA GLN A 39 0.21 -0.34 17.99
C GLN A 39 1.11 -0.65 16.79
N MET A 40 1.63 -1.89 16.72
CA MET A 40 2.34 -2.33 15.53
C MET A 40 1.40 -2.39 14.30
N PRO A 41 1.89 -2.00 13.10
CA PRO A 41 1.15 -2.17 11.86
C PRO A 41 0.74 -3.62 11.62
N LEU A 42 -0.54 -3.83 11.34
CA LEU A 42 -1.12 -5.14 11.06
C LEU A 42 -1.17 -5.37 9.56
N LEU A 43 -0.48 -6.40 9.08
CA LEU A 43 -0.57 -6.86 7.70
C LEU A 43 -1.88 -7.66 7.53
N LYS A 44 -2.75 -7.20 6.62
CA LYS A 44 -4.04 -7.84 6.31
C LYS A 44 -3.93 -8.80 5.15
N ARG A 45 -3.23 -8.39 4.07
CA ARG A 45 -3.17 -9.16 2.83
C ARG A 45 -1.84 -8.98 2.13
N ARG A 46 -1.36 -10.04 1.49
CA ARG A 46 -0.18 -10.06 0.64
C ARG A 46 -0.49 -10.82 -0.65
N TRP A 47 -0.14 -10.25 -1.78
CA TRP A 47 -0.24 -10.92 -3.08
C TRP A 47 0.77 -10.33 -4.07
N ARG A 48 0.83 -10.91 -5.27
CA ARG A 48 1.70 -10.44 -6.36
C ARG A 48 0.85 -10.13 -7.58
N LEU A 49 1.27 -9.09 -8.31
CA LEU A 49 0.72 -8.71 -9.59
C LEU A 49 1.84 -8.53 -10.61
N ALA A 50 1.52 -8.69 -11.88
CA ALA A 50 2.43 -8.29 -12.94
C ALA A 50 2.70 -6.77 -12.86
N PRO A 51 3.84 -6.27 -13.33
CA PRO A 51 4.18 -4.85 -13.22
C PRO A 51 3.11 -3.88 -13.78
N ALA A 52 2.46 -4.24 -14.89
CA ALA A 52 1.39 -3.44 -15.49
C ALA A 52 0.12 -3.40 -14.63
N GLU A 53 -0.29 -4.55 -14.09
CA GLU A 53 -1.45 -4.66 -13.21
C GLU A 53 -1.22 -3.94 -11.87
N ALA A 54 -0.01 -4.02 -11.34
CA ALA A 54 0.39 -3.29 -10.13
C ALA A 54 0.31 -1.78 -10.33
N GLU A 55 0.72 -1.29 -11.51
CA GLU A 55 0.59 0.13 -11.86
C GLU A 55 -0.87 0.55 -11.96
N ALA A 56 -1.71 -0.22 -12.65
CA ALA A 56 -3.15 0.04 -12.72
C ALA A 56 -3.80 0.04 -11.32
N CYS A 57 -3.44 -0.92 -10.47
CA CYS A 57 -3.89 -0.99 -9.08
C CYS A 57 -3.49 0.27 -8.30
N ARG A 58 -2.24 0.72 -8.43
CA ARG A 58 -1.77 1.96 -7.79
C ARG A 58 -2.56 3.18 -8.24
N GLN A 59 -2.77 3.35 -9.54
CA GLN A 59 -3.53 4.48 -10.08
C GLN A 59 -4.97 4.49 -9.55
N ARG A 60 -5.63 3.33 -9.57
CA ARG A 60 -6.99 3.18 -9.02
C ARG A 60 -7.05 3.56 -7.54
N LEU A 61 -6.07 3.12 -6.73
CA LEU A 61 -6.03 3.46 -5.31
C LEU A 61 -5.86 4.97 -5.07
N LEU A 62 -5.01 5.62 -5.87
CA LEU A 62 -4.75 7.06 -5.80
C LEU A 62 -5.96 7.91 -6.24
N GLN A 63 -6.69 7.45 -7.27
CA GLN A 63 -7.76 8.23 -7.89
C GLN A 63 -9.12 7.99 -7.24
N GLU A 64 -9.42 6.74 -6.87
CA GLU A 64 -10.79 6.33 -6.51
C GLU A 64 -10.93 5.93 -5.03
N ALA A 65 -9.89 5.34 -4.44
CA ALA A 65 -10.01 4.73 -3.11
C ALA A 65 -9.59 5.65 -1.94
N GLY A 66 -9.20 6.89 -2.25
CA GLY A 66 -8.81 7.92 -1.27
C GLY A 66 -7.42 7.72 -0.66
N PHE A 67 -6.60 6.83 -1.23
CA PHE A 67 -5.21 6.67 -0.81
C PHE A 67 -4.35 7.81 -1.34
N ARG A 68 -3.36 8.21 -0.56
CA ARG A 68 -2.36 9.21 -0.93
C ARG A 68 -0.97 8.64 -0.77
N ARG A 69 -0.01 9.17 -1.52
CA ARG A 69 1.41 8.83 -1.34
C ARG A 69 1.82 9.15 0.09
N SER A 70 2.49 8.19 0.73
CA SER A 70 3.04 8.37 2.08
C SER A 70 4.49 7.98 2.12
N ASP A 71 5.16 8.40 3.19
CA ASP A 71 6.41 7.80 3.61
C ASP A 71 6.17 6.38 4.14
N PRO A 72 7.23 5.55 4.25
CA PRO A 72 7.15 4.28 4.96
C PRO A 72 6.61 4.50 6.37
N LEU A 73 5.57 3.76 6.74
CA LEU A 73 4.97 3.85 8.08
C LEU A 73 5.81 3.07 9.13
N PHE A 74 6.88 2.41 8.70
CA PHE A 74 7.79 1.56 9.48
C PHE A 74 9.02 1.17 8.65
#